data_AF-A0A7V6LL79-F1
#
_entry.id   AF-A0A7V6LL79-F1
#
_cell.length_a   1.000
_cell.length_b   1.000
_cell.length_c   1.000
_cell.angle_alpha   90.00
_cell.angle_beta   90.00
_cell.angle_gamma   90.00
#
_symmetry.space_group_name_H-M   'P 1'
#
loop_
_entity.id
_entity.type
_entity.pdbx_description
1 polymer ?
#
loop_
_entity_poly.entity_id
_entity_poly.type
_entity_poly.pdbx_seq_one_letter_code
_entity_poly.pdbx_strand_id
1 'polypeptide(L)'
;MKLLKSKKGFTMIEMLIAVTIMGILASMMVVQYGDYVKRSEEAVIKHELNQIIHVIDTAIASGNAYIGEGFDVPVTSYHDLSKAEDFRQIYELETEGILPGELEIHEGTILAYTHNERTAYYDFIARTFRDDFTPGKD
;
A
#
# COMPACT_ATOMS: atom_id res chain seq x y z
N MET A 1 -9.74 48.47 48.81
CA MET A 1 -8.77 49.02 47.84
C MET A 1 -8.43 47.92 46.84
N LYS A 2 -8.92 48.00 45.59
CA LYS A 2 -8.68 46.98 44.56
C LYS A 2 -7.31 47.24 43.92
N LEU A 3 -6.39 46.30 44.07
CA LEU A 3 -5.10 46.31 43.37
C LEU A 3 -5.34 46.07 41.87
N LEU A 4 -5.14 47.10 41.05
CA LEU A 4 -5.16 46.95 39.59
C LEU A 4 -3.89 46.20 39.18
N LYS A 5 -4.02 44.91 38.84
CA LYS A 5 -2.94 44.13 38.24
C LYS A 5 -2.52 44.78 36.92
N SER A 6 -1.24 45.13 36.81
CA SER A 6 -0.60 45.53 35.55
C SER A 6 -0.81 44.42 34.51
N LYS A 7 -1.54 44.71 33.44
CA LYS A 7 -1.62 43.83 32.27
C LYS A 7 -0.39 44.09 31.41
N LYS A 8 0.65 43.27 31.57
CA LYS A 8 1.76 43.21 30.61
C LYS A 8 1.22 42.66 29.30
N GLY A 9 1.14 43.50 28.27
CA GLY A 9 0.83 43.09 26.89
C GLY A 9 2.10 42.70 26.14
N PHE A 10 1.96 41.86 25.11
CA PHE A 10 3.02 41.55 24.16
C PHE A 10 3.35 42.77 23.29
N THR A 11 4.62 42.92 22.94
CA THR A 11 5.10 43.94 22.01
C THR A 11 4.84 43.52 20.55
N MET A 12 4.72 44.50 19.65
CA MET A 12 4.57 44.19 18.22
C MET A 12 5.81 43.46 17.66
N ILE A 13 7.01 43.77 18.18
CA ILE A 13 8.25 43.14 17.75
C ILE A 13 8.28 41.65 18.13
N GLU A 14 7.77 41.28 19.31
CA GLU A 14 7.66 39.87 19.71
C GLU A 14 6.73 39.10 18.78
N MET A 15 5.60 39.70 18.39
CA MET A 15 4.68 39.07 17.45
C MET A 15 5.29 38.96 16.03
N LEU A 16 6.08 39.94 15.61
CA LEU A 16 6.77 39.91 14.32
C LEU A 16 7.77 38.75 14.26
N ILE A 17 8.63 38.63 15.27
CA ILE A 17 9.61 37.53 15.34
C ILE A 17 8.90 36.18 15.43
N ALA A 18 7.84 36.06 16.24
CA ALA A 18 7.09 34.83 16.40
C ALA A 18 6.46 34.36 15.07
N VAL A 19 5.79 35.26 14.33
CA VAL A 19 5.17 34.91 13.03
C VAL A 19 6.23 34.60 11.98
N THR A 20 7.36 35.30 11.97
CA THR A 20 8.48 34.99 11.08
C THR A 20 9.03 33.57 11.33
N ILE A 21 9.28 33.20 12.58
CA ILE A 21 9.75 31.85 12.93
C ILE A 21 8.69 30.80 12.57
N MET A 22 7.41 31.04 12.87
CA MET A 22 6.32 30.15 12.47
C MET A 22 6.24 29.98 10.95
N GLY A 23 6.47 31.04 10.16
CA GLY A 23 6.51 30.97 8.69
C GLY A 23 7.64 30.08 8.16
N ILE A 24 8.83 30.14 8.76
CA ILE A 24 9.96 29.27 8.40
C ILE A 24 9.69 27.81 8.78
N LEU A 25 9.14 27.56 9.99
CA LEU A 25 8.83 26.20 10.42
C LEU A 25 7.70 25.58 9.59
N ALA A 26 6.68 26.36 9.24
CA ALA A 26 5.56 25.90 8.43
C ALA A 26 6.01 25.49 7.01
N SER A 27 6.91 26.25 6.39
CA SER A 27 7.42 25.92 5.05
C SER A 27 8.23 24.62 5.03
N MET A 28 9.03 24.35 6.07
CA MET A 28 9.76 23.08 6.22
C MET A 28 8.84 21.88 6.45
N MET A 29 7.79 22.06 7.26
CA MET A 29 6.88 20.97 7.62
C MET A 29 6.12 20.41 6.39
N VAL A 30 5.65 21.26 5.49
CA VAL A 30 4.84 20.83 4.33
C VAL A 30 5.56 19.81 3.44
N VAL A 31 6.86 20.02 3.19
CA VAL A 31 7.65 19.12 2.33
C VAL A 31 7.82 17.74 3.00
N GLN A 32 8.03 17.70 4.32
CA GLN A 32 8.27 16.46 5.04
C GLN A 32 7.02 15.59 5.19
N TYR A 33 5.84 16.20 5.39
CA TYR A 33 4.59 15.45 5.54
C TYR A 33 4.20 14.70 4.26
N GLY A 34 4.43 15.29 3.08
CA GLY A 34 4.08 14.64 1.80
C GLY A 34 4.83 13.33 1.56
N ASP A 35 6.13 13.29 1.84
CA ASP A 35 6.93 12.08 1.65
C ASP A 35 6.61 10.98 2.67
N TYR A 36 6.28 11.35 3.91
CA TYR A 36 5.90 10.39 4.94
C TYR A 36 4.56 9.71 4.61
N VAL A 37 3.57 10.47 4.16
CA VAL A 37 2.27 9.93 3.75
C VAL A 37 2.42 8.97 2.57
N LYS A 38 3.18 9.35 1.53
CA LYS A 38 3.43 8.48 0.37
C LYS A 38 4.08 7.15 0.77
N ARG A 39 5.11 7.19 1.61
CA ARG A 39 5.79 5.97 2.11
C ARG A 39 4.85 5.10 2.95
N SER A 40 3.96 5.72 3.71
CA SER A 40 2.97 5.00 4.51
C SER A 40 1.96 4.29 3.60
N GLU A 41 1.46 4.95 2.56
CA GLU A 41 0.56 4.36 1.57
C GLU A 41 1.24 3.24 0.76
N GLU A 42 2.50 3.42 0.36
CA GLU A 42 3.32 2.38 -0.28
C GLU A 42 3.51 1.15 0.62
N ALA A 43 3.73 1.37 1.92
CA ALA A 43 3.84 0.28 2.89
C ALA A 43 2.51 -0.46 3.06
N VAL A 44 1.38 0.25 3.03
CA VAL A 44 0.03 -0.35 3.11
C VAL A 44 -0.24 -1.24 1.90
N ILE A 45 -0.05 -0.75 0.66
CA ILE A 45 -0.32 -1.56 -0.53
C ILE A 45 0.59 -2.79 -0.62
N LYS A 46 1.86 -2.67 -0.21
CA LYS A 46 2.77 -3.83 -0.12
C LYS A 46 2.35 -4.82 0.96
N HIS A 47 1.82 -4.33 2.07
CA HIS A 47 1.31 -5.19 3.13
C HIS A 47 0.09 -5.98 2.64
N GLU A 48 -0.88 -5.31 1.99
CA GLU A 48 -2.05 -5.97 1.40
C GLU A 48 -1.65 -7.02 0.36
N LEU A 49 -0.72 -6.70 -0.54
CA LEU A 49 -0.21 -7.68 -1.51
C LEU A 49 0.47 -8.87 -0.81
N ASN A 50 1.27 -8.63 0.23
CA ASN A 50 1.85 -9.73 1.02
C ASN A 50 0.77 -10.61 1.67
N GLN A 51 -0.34 -10.04 2.13
CA GLN A 51 -1.43 -10.82 2.69
C GLN A 51 -2.08 -11.71 1.63
N ILE A 52 -2.29 -11.19 0.41
CA ILE A 52 -2.78 -12.00 -0.72
C ILE A 52 -1.81 -13.15 -1.01
N ILE A 53 -0.51 -12.87 -1.12
CA ILE A 53 0.51 -13.90 -1.35
C ILE A 53 0.52 -14.93 -0.22
N HIS A 54 0.40 -14.52 1.05
CA HIS A 54 0.35 -15.44 2.19
C HIS A 54 -0.88 -16.35 2.17
N VAL A 55 -2.05 -15.82 1.78
CA VAL A 55 -3.26 -16.63 1.61
C VAL A 55 -3.01 -17.71 0.55
N ILE A 56 -2.43 -17.34 -0.59
CA ILE A 56 -2.12 -18.26 -1.68
C ILE A 56 -1.06 -19.30 -1.26
N ASP A 57 0.02 -18.88 -0.59
CA ASP A 57 1.02 -19.78 -0.01
C ASP A 57 0.36 -20.83 0.90
N THR A 58 -0.59 -20.38 1.74
CA THR A 58 -1.32 -21.27 2.66
C THR A 58 -2.23 -22.22 1.91
N ALA A 59 -2.94 -21.75 0.89
CA ALA A 59 -3.83 -22.54 0.04
C ALA A 59 -3.09 -23.66 -0.71
N ILE A 60 -1.93 -23.31 -1.28
CA ILE A 60 -1.09 -24.27 -2.00
C ILE A 60 -0.53 -25.29 -1.01
N ALA A 61 -0.06 -24.85 0.16
CA ALA A 61 0.50 -25.73 1.17
C ALA A 61 -0.54 -26.68 1.81
N SER A 62 -1.80 -26.23 1.95
CA SER A 62 -2.91 -27.04 2.45
C SER A 62 -3.49 -27.98 1.40
N GLY A 63 -3.18 -27.74 0.12
CA GLY A 63 -3.76 -28.47 -1.01
C GLY A 63 -5.19 -28.03 -1.35
N ASN A 64 -5.60 -26.84 -0.90
CA ASN A 64 -6.94 -26.27 -1.14
C ASN A 64 -6.96 -25.22 -2.25
N ALA A 65 -5.83 -24.96 -2.92
CA ALA A 65 -5.79 -24.04 -4.04
C ALA A 65 -6.40 -24.67 -5.30
N TYR A 66 -7.49 -24.07 -5.79
CA TYR A 66 -8.18 -24.49 -7.01
C TYR A 66 -8.53 -23.29 -7.89
N ILE A 67 -8.45 -23.48 -9.21
CA ILE A 67 -8.75 -22.46 -10.22
C ILE A 67 -9.67 -23.03 -11.33
N GLY A 68 -10.12 -22.15 -12.22
CA GLY A 68 -11.00 -22.48 -13.34
C GLY A 68 -12.47 -22.22 -13.04
N GLU A 69 -13.33 -22.22 -14.07
CA GLU A 69 -14.77 -21.92 -13.93
C GLU A 69 -15.49 -22.83 -12.92
N GLY A 70 -14.99 -24.06 -12.72
CA GLY A 70 -15.53 -25.04 -11.78
C GLY A 70 -14.72 -25.20 -10.49
N PHE A 71 -13.64 -24.43 -10.28
CA PHE A 71 -12.69 -24.65 -9.19
C PHE A 71 -12.20 -26.11 -9.10
N ASP A 72 -11.93 -26.71 -10.24
CA ASP A 72 -11.60 -28.13 -10.39
C ASP A 72 -10.14 -28.38 -10.81
N VAL A 73 -9.41 -27.32 -11.15
CA VAL A 73 -7.98 -27.41 -11.49
C VAL A 73 -7.15 -27.18 -10.23
N PRO A 74 -6.48 -28.22 -9.68
CA PRO A 74 -5.65 -28.05 -8.49
C PRO A 74 -4.38 -27.27 -8.83
N VAL A 75 -4.02 -26.36 -7.93
CA VAL A 75 -2.78 -25.58 -7.99
C VAL A 75 -1.83 -26.12 -6.94
N THR A 76 -0.68 -26.59 -7.39
CA THR A 76 0.36 -27.19 -6.53
C THR A 76 1.60 -26.32 -6.41
N SER A 77 1.72 -25.32 -7.28
CA SER A 77 2.85 -24.43 -7.40
C SER A 77 2.43 -23.10 -8.02
N TYR A 78 3.17 -22.03 -7.73
CA TYR A 78 3.03 -20.76 -8.42
C TYR A 78 3.26 -20.85 -9.94
N HIS A 79 3.94 -21.89 -10.43
CA HIS A 79 4.10 -22.13 -11.87
C HIS A 79 2.78 -22.55 -12.56
N ASP A 80 1.78 -22.98 -11.80
CA ASP A 80 0.45 -23.34 -12.32
C ASP A 80 -0.42 -22.08 -12.51
N LEU A 81 0.02 -20.93 -11.98
CA LEU A 81 -0.68 -19.65 -12.04
C LEU A 81 -0.16 -18.83 -13.23
N SER A 82 -1.07 -18.37 -14.09
CA SER A 82 -0.69 -17.65 -15.32
C SER A 82 -1.54 -16.41 -15.59
N LYS A 83 -2.67 -16.26 -14.90
CA LYS A 83 -3.59 -15.15 -15.06
C LYS A 83 -3.93 -14.53 -13.71
N ALA A 84 -4.25 -13.24 -13.71
CA ALA A 84 -4.66 -12.53 -12.50
C ALA A 84 -5.95 -13.12 -11.87
N GLU A 85 -6.83 -13.70 -12.69
CA GLU A 85 -8.04 -14.38 -12.21
C GLU A 85 -7.74 -15.60 -11.33
N ASP A 86 -6.63 -16.30 -11.58
CA ASP A 86 -6.21 -17.48 -10.81
C ASP A 86 -5.94 -17.09 -9.34
N PHE A 87 -5.20 -15.99 -9.14
CA PHE A 87 -4.87 -15.45 -7.82
C PHE A 87 -6.12 -14.96 -7.08
N ARG A 88 -7.03 -14.30 -7.81
CA ARG A 88 -8.31 -13.84 -7.26
C ARG A 88 -9.16 -15.01 -6.78
N GLN A 89 -9.31 -16.04 -7.61
CA GLN A 89 -10.11 -17.22 -7.29
C GLN A 89 -9.63 -17.91 -6.02
N ILE A 90 -8.31 -18.14 -5.89
CA ILE A 90 -7.74 -18.77 -4.70
C ILE A 90 -7.99 -17.90 -3.45
N TYR A 91 -7.76 -16.60 -3.55
CA TYR A 91 -7.98 -15.68 -2.43
C TYR A 91 -9.44 -15.69 -1.97
N GLU A 92 -10.38 -15.58 -2.91
CA GLU A 92 -11.81 -15.51 -2.59
C GLU A 92 -12.34 -16.84 -2.06
N LEU A 93 -11.80 -17.96 -2.54
CA LEU A 93 -12.12 -19.31 -2.03
C LEU A 93 -11.65 -19.50 -0.58
N GLU A 94 -10.42 -19.09 -0.27
CA GLU A 94 -9.83 -19.31 1.07
C GLU A 94 -10.31 -18.32 2.13
N THR A 95 -10.64 -17.09 1.72
CA THR A 95 -11.07 -16.03 2.65
C THR A 95 -12.59 -15.92 2.77
N GLU A 96 -13.34 -16.57 1.88
CA GLU A 96 -14.78 -16.38 1.69
C GLU A 96 -15.18 -14.91 1.42
N GLY A 97 -14.22 -14.06 1.05
CA GLY A 97 -14.38 -12.62 0.87
C GLY A 97 -13.93 -12.16 -0.51
N ILE A 98 -14.49 -11.04 -0.97
CA ILE A 98 -14.14 -10.45 -2.27
C ILE A 98 -12.81 -9.71 -2.15
N LEU A 99 -11.89 -9.94 -3.09
CA LEU A 99 -10.62 -9.22 -3.13
C LEU A 99 -10.89 -7.74 -3.46
N PRO A 100 -10.48 -6.79 -2.59
CA PRO A 100 -10.93 -5.39 -2.67
C PRO A 100 -10.30 -4.59 -3.81
N GLY A 101 -9.15 -5.04 -4.34
CA GLY A 101 -8.43 -4.37 -5.43
C GLY A 101 -8.48 -5.08 -6.78
N GLU A 102 -7.73 -4.51 -7.71
CA GLU A 102 -7.52 -5.04 -9.05
C GLU A 102 -6.19 -5.81 -9.11
N LEU A 103 -6.17 -6.87 -9.91
CA LEU A 103 -4.99 -7.70 -10.13
C LEU A 103 -4.69 -7.75 -11.62
N GLU A 104 -3.43 -7.63 -11.97
CA GLU A 104 -2.93 -7.75 -13.34
C GLU A 104 -1.61 -8.51 -13.36
N ILE A 105 -1.31 -9.21 -14.46
CA ILE A 105 -0.03 -9.89 -14.64
C ILE A 105 0.78 -9.18 -15.71
N HIS A 106 2.03 -8.90 -15.37
CA HIS A 106 3.03 -8.32 -16.25
C HIS A 106 4.20 -9.28 -16.41
N GLU A 107 4.84 -9.28 -17.59
CA GLU A 107 6.03 -10.10 -17.89
C GLU A 107 5.87 -11.60 -17.57
N GLY A 108 4.63 -12.10 -17.44
CA GLY A 108 4.31 -13.49 -17.11
C GLY A 108 4.52 -13.90 -15.64
N THR A 109 5.31 -13.17 -14.86
CA THR A 109 5.64 -13.53 -13.46
C THR A 109 5.39 -12.41 -12.45
N ILE A 110 5.06 -11.20 -12.90
CA ILE A 110 4.89 -10.05 -12.02
C ILE A 110 3.39 -9.84 -11.77
N LEU A 111 2.97 -10.10 -10.54
CA LEU A 111 1.63 -9.77 -10.07
C LEU A 111 1.59 -8.30 -9.64
N ALA A 112 0.78 -7.50 -10.33
CA ALA A 112 0.44 -6.16 -9.93
C ALA A 112 -0.88 -6.19 -9.13
N TYR A 113 -0.88 -5.56 -7.96
CA TYR A 113 -2.09 -5.35 -7.16
C TYR A 113 -2.32 -3.86 -6.97
N THR A 114 -3.48 -3.39 -7.43
CA THR A 114 -3.89 -1.99 -7.39
C THR A 114 -5.08 -1.81 -6.46
N HIS A 115 -4.92 -0.95 -5.46
CA HIS A 115 -6.00 -0.57 -4.55
C HIS A 115 -5.77 0.87 -4.08
N ASN A 116 -6.84 1.67 -4.02
CA ASN A 116 -6.78 3.10 -3.66
C ASN A 116 -5.75 3.91 -4.46
N GLU A 117 -5.73 3.74 -5.78
CA GLU A 117 -4.81 4.43 -6.72
C GLU A 117 -3.31 4.13 -6.49
N ARG A 118 -3.00 3.09 -5.70
CA ARG A 118 -1.63 2.63 -5.45
C ARG A 118 -1.47 1.21 -5.96
N THR A 119 -0.32 0.96 -6.58
CA THR A 119 0.02 -0.36 -7.14
C THR A 119 1.31 -0.87 -6.52
N ALA A 120 1.30 -2.13 -6.10
CA ALA A 120 2.50 -2.87 -5.72
C ALA A 120 2.75 -4.01 -6.71
N TYR A 121 4.02 -4.32 -6.94
CA TYR A 121 4.44 -5.36 -7.87
C TYR A 121 5.23 -6.44 -7.13
N TYR A 122 4.86 -7.70 -7.36
CA TYR A 122 5.51 -8.85 -6.76
C TYR A 122 5.79 -9.91 -7.82
N ASP A 123 7.07 -10.29 -7.94
CA ASP A 123 7.46 -11.43 -8.76
C ASP A 123 7.17 -12.71 -7.97
N PHE A 124 6.13 -13.44 -8.38
CA PHE A 124 5.66 -14.61 -7.65
C PHE A 124 6.51 -15.87 -7.87
N ILE A 125 7.38 -15.87 -8.89
CA ILE A 125 8.36 -16.94 -9.13
C ILE A 125 9.66 -16.64 -8.39
N ALA A 126 10.17 -15.42 -8.50
CA ALA A 126 11.37 -14.98 -7.80
C ALA A 126 11.13 -14.65 -6.31
N ARG A 127 9.87 -14.64 -5.87
CA ARG A 127 9.43 -14.41 -4.48
C ARG A 127 9.92 -13.08 -3.91
N THR A 128 9.88 -12.02 -4.71
CA THR A 128 10.40 -10.70 -4.34
C THR A 128 9.52 -9.55 -4.83
N PHE A 129 9.44 -8.48 -4.03
CA PHE A 129 8.87 -7.23 -4.51
C PHE A 129 9.73 -6.62 -5.60
N ARG A 130 9.07 -5.97 -6.57
CA ARG A 130 9.68 -5.30 -7.71
C ARG A 130 9.41 -3.80 -7.66
N ASP A 131 10.18 -3.12 -6.83
CA ASP A 131 10.12 -1.65 -6.70
C ASP A 131 10.72 -0.93 -7.92
N ASP A 132 11.51 -1.66 -8.71
CA ASP A 132 12.13 -1.23 -9.96
C ASP A 132 11.21 -1.37 -11.17
N PHE A 133 10.12 -2.14 -11.04
CA PHE A 133 9.23 -2.41 -12.15
C PHE A 133 8.27 -1.25 -12.38
N THR A 134 8.24 -0.79 -13.62
CA THR A 134 7.22 0.13 -14.14
C THR A 134 6.62 -0.51 -15.38
N PRO A 135 5.29 -0.67 -15.46
CA PRO A 135 4.65 -1.20 -16.65
C PRO A 135 5.10 -0.41 -17.89
N GLY A 136 5.42 -1.13 -18.96
CA GLY A 136 5.59 -0.50 -20.26
C GLY A 136 4.31 0.24 -20.62
N LYS A 137 4.43 1.48 -21.12
CA LYS A 137 3.31 2.11 -21.83
C LYS A 137 3.19 1.38 -23.17
N ASP A 138 2.36 0.35 -23.22
CA ASP A 138 1.81 -0.13 -24.50
C ASP A 138 0.71 0.83 -24.99
#